data_AF-A0A3C1UJT6-F1
#
_entry.id   AF-A0A3C1UJT6-F1
#
_cell.length_a   1.000
_cell.length_b   1.000
_cell.length_c   1.000
_cell.angle_alpha   90.00
_cell.angle_beta   90.00
_cell.angle_gamma   90.00
#
_symmetry.space_group_name_H-M   'P 1'
#
loop_
_entity.id
_entity.type
_entity.pdbx_description
1 polymer ?
#
loop_
_entity_poly.entity_id
_entity_poly.type
_entity_poly.pdbx_seq_one_letter_code
_entity_poly.pdbx_strand_id
1 'polypeptide(L)'
;EGGSSIKDRIRWAWQQALSRQPEADELTTLTAFYESEHQAFLKDPEQAQKFLIKNQGVLPTPSVDKAAWASVARVILNLHEGIMRY
;
A
#
# COMPACT_ATOMS: atom_id res chain seq x y z
N GLU A 1 9.52 13.10 13.06
CA GLU A 1 10.67 12.72 12.23
C GLU A 1 10.36 11.40 11.52
N GLY A 2 9.44 11.46 10.55
CA GLY A 2 9.07 10.30 9.74
C GLY A 2 9.97 10.27 8.53
N GLY A 3 10.91 9.32 8.49
CA GLY A 3 11.85 9.17 7.37
C GLY A 3 11.11 9.21 6.04
N SER A 4 11.53 10.12 5.16
CA SER A 4 10.90 10.41 3.86
C SER A 4 11.01 9.29 2.83
N SER A 5 11.25 8.04 3.25
CA SER A 5 11.44 6.89 2.37
C SER A 5 10.23 5.97 2.38
N ILE A 6 9.87 5.45 1.20
CA ILE A 6 8.81 4.45 1.00
C ILE A 6 8.94 3.28 1.99
N LYS A 7 10.19 2.86 2.27
CA LYS A 7 10.53 1.81 3.22
C LYS A 7 10.08 2.11 4.66
N ASP A 8 10.27 3.32 5.16
CA ASP A 8 9.86 3.68 6.53
C ASP A 8 8.34 3.75 6.67
N ARG A 9 7.66 4.22 5.63
CA ARG A 9 6.19 4.19 5.56
C ARG A 9 5.65 2.76 5.50
N ILE A 10 6.28 1.86 4.73
CA ILE A 10 5.93 0.45 4.71
C ILE A 10 6.14 -0.18 6.09
N ARG A 11 7.29 0.05 6.74
CA ARG A 11 7.55 -0.43 8.10
C ARG A 11 6.48 0.02 9.09
N TRP A 12 6.12 1.30 9.03
CA TRP A 12 5.06 1.85 9.87
C TRP A 12 3.71 1.16 9.60
N ALA A 13 3.29 1.06 8.35
CA ALA A 13 2.03 0.40 7.97
C ALA A 13 2.01 -1.09 8.37
N TRP A 14 3.14 -1.77 8.24
CA TRP A 14 3.31 -3.16 8.61
C TRP A 14 3.19 -3.37 10.12
N GLN A 15 3.86 -2.52 10.91
CA GLN A 15 3.71 -2.51 12.36
C GLN A 15 2.26 -2.27 12.79
N GLN A 16 1.55 -1.34 12.12
CA GLN A 16 0.16 -1.06 12.44
C GLN A 16 -0.77 -2.26 12.14
N ALA A 17 -0.55 -2.97 11.04
CA ALA A 17 -1.44 -4.04 10.61
C ALA A 17 -1.11 -5.42 11.23
N LEU A 18 0.19 -5.74 11.37
CA LEU A 18 0.66 -7.06 11.78
C LEU A 18 1.35 -7.06 13.16
N SER A 19 1.54 -5.89 13.79
CA SER A 19 2.26 -5.73 15.07
C SER A 19 3.67 -6.37 15.10
N ARG A 20 4.25 -6.66 13.93
CA ARG A 20 5.60 -7.20 13.76
C ARG A 20 6.44 -6.29 12.88
N GLN A 21 7.75 -6.53 12.77
CA GLN A 21 8.57 -5.86 11.77
C GLN A 21 8.55 -6.65 10.46
N PRO A 22 8.53 -5.98 9.28
CA PRO A 22 8.72 -6.66 8.02
C PRO A 22 10.16 -7.16 7.90
N GLU A 23 10.34 -8.34 7.32
CA GLU A 23 11.67 -8.82 6.96
C GLU A 23 12.26 -8.00 5.80
N ALA A 24 13.58 -8.09 5.59
CA ALA A 24 14.26 -7.34 4.54
C ALA A 24 13.75 -7.70 3.13
N ASP A 25 13.37 -8.96 2.92
CA ASP A 25 12.80 -9.45 1.67
C ASP A 25 11.37 -8.95 1.46
N GLU A 26 10.52 -9.02 2.49
CA GLU A 26 9.14 -8.50 2.48
C GLU A 26 9.14 -6.98 2.22
N LEU A 27 10.05 -6.24 2.86
CA LEU A 27 10.19 -4.81 2.69
C LEU A 27 10.61 -4.44 1.26
N THR A 28 11.55 -5.19 0.68
CA THR A 28 12.02 -4.97 -0.69
C THR A 28 10.92 -5.28 -1.69
N THR A 29 10.22 -6.40 -1.52
CA THR A 29 9.09 -6.82 -2.34
C THR A 29 7.96 -5.79 -2.30
N LEU A 30 7.56 -5.33 -1.11
CA LEU A 30 6.51 -4.30 -1.01
C LEU A 30 6.93 -2.94 -1.58
N THR A 31 8.21 -2.58 -1.45
CA THR A 31 8.72 -1.33 -2.02
C THR A 31 8.64 -1.38 -3.54
N ALA A 32 9.09 -2.47 -4.16
CA ALA A 32 8.99 -2.68 -5.60
C ALA A 32 7.52 -2.73 -6.07
N PHE A 33 6.64 -3.38 -5.30
CA PHE A 33 5.21 -3.41 -5.57
C PHE A 33 4.60 -2.00 -5.54
N TYR A 34 4.91 -1.20 -4.51
CA TYR A 34 4.45 0.19 -4.41
C TYR A 34 4.90 1.01 -5.63
N GLU A 35 6.17 0.91 -6.02
CA GLU A 35 6.70 1.63 -7.18
C GLU A 35 6.00 1.22 -8.48
N SER A 36 5.74 -0.08 -8.66
CA SER A 36 5.01 -0.61 -9.82
C SER A 36 3.57 -0.11 -9.86
N GLU A 37 2.84 -0.19 -8.74
CA GLU A 37 1.46 0.31 -8.64
C GLU A 37 1.40 1.82 -8.84
N HIS A 38 2.34 2.57 -8.24
CA HIS A 38 2.43 4.02 -8.40
C HIS A 38 2.69 4.40 -9.87
N GLN A 39 3.61 3.72 -10.56
CA GLN A 39 3.84 3.88 -11.99
C GLN A 39 2.61 3.54 -12.83
N ALA A 40 1.90 2.46 -12.49
CA ALA A 40 0.69 2.04 -13.19
C ALA A 40 -0.43 3.09 -13.04
N PHE A 41 -0.65 3.60 -11.84
CA PHE A 41 -1.62 4.67 -11.56
C PHE A 41 -1.20 6.03 -12.12
N LEU A 42 0.09 6.32 -12.25
CA LEU A 42 0.58 7.52 -12.94
C LEU A 42 0.29 7.45 -14.44
N LYS A 43 0.41 6.26 -15.05
CA LYS A 43 0.07 6.04 -16.45
C LYS A 43 -1.44 6.02 -16.69
N ASP A 44 -2.21 5.54 -15.72
CA ASP A 44 -3.66 5.44 -15.78
C ASP A 44 -4.32 5.98 -14.48
N PRO A 45 -4.50 7.30 -14.36
CA PRO A 45 -5.12 7.91 -13.18
C PRO A 45 -6.60 7.55 -13.05
N GLU A 46 -7.25 7.10 -14.12
CA GLU A 46 -8.64 6.66 -14.10
C GLU A 46 -8.78 5.32 -13.34
N GLN A 47 -7.83 4.40 -13.51
CA GLN A 47 -7.71 3.20 -12.67
C GLN A 47 -7.49 3.55 -11.20
N ALA A 48 -6.65 4.55 -10.89
CA ALA A 48 -6.43 4.99 -9.52
C ALA A 48 -7.75 5.49 -8.89
N GLN A 49 -8.54 6.26 -9.64
CA GLN A 49 -9.83 6.75 -9.20
C GLN A 49 -10.85 5.61 -9.03
N LYS A 50 -10.96 4.69 -9.99
CA LYS A 50 -11.82 3.50 -9.89
C LYS A 50 -11.45 2.62 -8.69
N PHE A 51 -10.15 2.42 -8.46
CA PHE A 51 -9.65 1.68 -7.31
C PHE A 51 -10.04 2.35 -5.99
N LEU A 52 -9.84 3.66 -5.87
CA LEU A 52 -10.23 4.41 -4.67
C LEU A 52 -11.74 4.40 -4.45
N ILE A 53 -12.55 4.61 -5.49
CA ILE A 53 -14.02 4.57 -5.38
C ILE A 53 -14.48 3.20 -4.88
N LYS A 54 -13.92 2.11 -5.42
CA LYS A 54 -14.30 0.75 -5.05
C LYS A 54 -13.88 0.35 -3.63
N ASN A 55 -12.77 0.88 -3.12
CA ASN A 55 -12.18 0.44 -1.83
C ASN A 55 -12.39 1.44 -0.67
N GLN A 56 -12.51 2.75 -0.94
CA GLN A 56 -12.60 3.80 0.09
C GLN A 56 -13.82 4.72 -0.08
N GLY A 57 -14.65 4.52 -1.11
CA GLY A 57 -15.76 5.41 -1.45
C GLY A 57 -15.30 6.68 -2.18
N VAL A 58 -16.21 7.64 -2.36
CA VAL A 58 -15.91 8.91 -3.06
C VAL A 58 -14.98 9.76 -2.19
N LEU A 59 -13.70 9.79 -2.55
CA LEU A 59 -12.74 10.70 -1.94
C LEU A 59 -12.80 12.06 -2.64
N PRO A 60 -12.73 13.18 -1.89
CA PRO A 60 -12.78 14.53 -2.45
C PRO A 60 -11.56 14.88 -3.33
N THR A 61 -10.49 14.07 -3.31
CA THR A 61 -9.32 14.23 -4.17
C THR A 61 -8.74 12.86 -4.52
N PRO A 62 -9.00 12.32 -5.72
CA PRO A 62 -8.29 11.15 -6.22
C PRO A 62 -6.83 11.55 -6.41
N SER A 63 -5.94 10.85 -5.73
CA SER A 63 -4.50 11.07 -5.86
C SER A 63 -3.86 9.71 -6.09
N VAL A 64 -2.97 9.66 -7.09
CA VAL A 64 -2.22 8.46 -7.46
C VAL A 64 -1.45 7.91 -6.27
N ASP A 65 -0.83 8.78 -5.46
CA ASP A 65 -0.19 8.41 -4.20
C ASP A 65 -1.15 7.67 -3.26
N LYS A 66 -2.36 8.19 -3.07
CA LYS A 66 -3.36 7.57 -2.19
C LYS A 66 -3.80 6.20 -2.70
N ALA A 67 -3.99 6.06 -4.01
CA ALA A 67 -4.31 4.76 -4.61
C ALA A 67 -3.19 3.74 -4.41
N ALA A 68 -1.93 4.13 -4.65
CA ALA A 68 -0.77 3.28 -4.43
C ALA A 68 -0.64 2.85 -2.96
N TRP A 69 -0.81 3.78 -2.02
CA TRP A 69 -0.80 3.45 -0.58
C TRP A 69 -1.97 2.56 -0.16
N ALA A 70 -3.15 2.74 -0.77
CA ALA A 70 -4.29 1.88 -0.53
C ALA A 70 -4.09 0.46 -1.07
N SER A 71 -3.45 0.30 -2.24
CA SER A 71 -3.01 -1.02 -2.76
C SER A 71 -2.05 -1.70 -1.78
N VAL A 72 -1.02 -0.98 -1.30
CA VAL A 72 -0.07 -1.50 -0.31
C VAL A 72 -0.77 -1.93 0.98
N ALA A 73 -1.64 -1.10 1.54
CA ALA A 73 -2.38 -1.44 2.76
C ALA A 73 -3.22 -2.71 2.58
N ARG A 74 -3.86 -2.87 1.41
CA ARG A 74 -4.63 -4.07 1.08
C ARG A 74 -3.75 -5.32 0.99
N VAL A 75 -2.56 -5.23 0.41
CA VAL A 75 -1.61 -6.36 0.38
C VAL A 75 -1.22 -6.75 1.79
N ILE A 76 -0.91 -5.79 2.67
CA ILE A 76 -0.55 -6.06 4.07
C ILE A 76 -1.74 -6.70 4.83
N LEU A 77 -2.96 -6.18 4.65
CA LEU A 77 -4.16 -6.72 5.28
C LEU A 77 -4.52 -8.13 4.75
N ASN A 78 -4.40 -8.36 3.45
CA ASN A 78 -4.59 -9.69 2.86
C ASN A 78 -3.53 -10.68 3.35
N LEU A 79 -2.28 -10.23 3.56
CA LEU A 79 -1.22 -11.05 4.15
C LEU A 79 -1.58 -11.44 5.59
N HIS A 80 -2.09 -10.49 6.38
CA HIS A 80 -2.61 -10.74 7.73
C HIS A 80 -3.75 -11.77 7.72
N GLU A 81 -4.74 -11.62 6.84
CA GLU A 81 -5.87 -12.58 6.74
C GLU A 81 -5.43 -13.97 6.30
N GLY A 82 -4.43 -14.08 5.42
CA GLY A 82 -3.84 -15.35 5.02
C GLY A 82 -3.13 -16.08 6.17
N ILE A 83 -2.47 -15.34 7.06
CA ILE A 83 -1.75 -15.90 8.22
C ILE A 83 -2.70 -16.25 9.37
N MET A 84 -3.75 -15.44 9.61
CA MET A 84 -4.73 -15.66 10.68
C MET A 84 -5.77 -16.75 10.39
N ARG A 85 -5.81 -17.30 9.16
CA ARG A 85 -6.78 -18.33 8.77
C ARG A 85 -6.24 -19.76 8.81
N TYR A 86 -5.00 -19.97 9.27
CA TYR A 86 -4.44 -21.31 9.52
C TYR A 86 -4.43 -21.61 11.01
#